data_AF-A0A9X8YPZ5-F1
#
_entry.id   AF-A0A9X8YPZ5-F1
#
_cell.length_a   1.000
_cell.length_b   1.000
_cell.length_c   1.000
_cell.angle_alpha   90.00
_cell.angle_beta   90.00
_cell.angle_gamma   90.00
#
_symmetry.space_group_name_H-M   'P 1'
#
loop_
_entity.id
_entity.type
_entity.pdbx_description
1 polymer ?
#
loop_
_entity_poly.entity_id
_entity_poly.type
_entity_poly.pdbx_seq_one_letter_code
_entity_poly.pdbx_strand_id
1 'polypeptide(L)'
;NPVITCKICRDVGLEPGEPLSGLQIEQMDDEELAREVEQRTVFTKLTPLQKSRVLKMLQSNGHTVGFLGDGINDAPALRDADVGISVDTGTDIAKESADIILLEKNLMVLEE
;
A
#
# COMPACT_ATOMS: atom_id res chain seq x y z
N ASN A 1 7.64 -8.96 8.87
CA ASN A 1 7.29 -9.85 9.99
C ASN A 1 6.00 -9.32 10.59
N PRO A 2 4.89 -10.09 10.60
CA PRO A 2 3.59 -9.60 11.06
C PRO A 2 3.62 -9.00 12.47
N VAL A 3 4.42 -9.55 13.40
CA VAL A 3 4.53 -9.04 14.77
C VAL A 3 5.11 -7.63 14.79
N ILE A 4 6.19 -7.40 14.03
CA ILE A 4 6.84 -6.08 13.94
C ILE A 4 5.90 -5.09 13.24
N THR A 5 5.29 -5.50 12.13
CA THR A 5 4.36 -4.64 11.39
C THR A 5 3.18 -4.20 12.25
N CYS A 6 2.55 -5.11 12.99
CA CYS A 6 1.44 -4.77 13.90
C CYS A 6 1.86 -3.84 15.03
N LYS A 7 3.10 -3.99 15.55
CA LYS A 7 3.62 -3.11 16.59
C LYS A 7 3.78 -1.68 16.05
N ILE A 8 4.38 -1.53 14.87
CA ILE A 8 4.55 -0.22 14.22
C ILE A 8 3.19 0.43 13.94
N CYS A 9 2.21 -0.30 13.42
CA CYS A 9 0.85 0.22 13.20
C CYS A 9 0.27 0.84 14.47
N ARG A 10 0.37 0.15 15.61
CA ARG A 10 -0.13 0.67 16.89
C ARG A 10 0.65 1.90 17.35
N ASP A 11 1.95 1.93 17.14
CA ASP A 11 2.80 3.06 17.52
C ASP A 11 2.47 4.33 16.72
N VAL A 12 1.88 4.19 15.51
CA VAL A 12 1.36 5.30 14.69
C VAL A 12 -0.15 5.50 14.80
N GLY A 13 -0.82 4.84 15.76
CA GLY A 13 -2.26 5.03 16.03
C GLY A 13 -3.20 4.25 15.10
N LEU A 14 -2.70 3.29 14.32
CA LEU A 14 -3.50 2.40 13.48
C LEU A 14 -3.78 1.08 14.19
N GLU A 15 -5.05 0.66 14.20
CA GLU A 15 -5.42 -0.68 14.66
C GLU A 15 -5.10 -1.72 13.57
N PRO A 16 -4.12 -2.62 13.79
CA PRO A 16 -3.63 -3.49 12.72
C PRO A 16 -4.60 -4.62 12.35
N GLY A 17 -5.58 -4.92 13.19
CA GLY A 17 -6.47 -6.06 13.02
C GLY A 17 -5.72 -7.40 12.96
N GLU A 18 -6.28 -8.36 12.25
CA GLU A 18 -5.59 -9.61 11.90
C GLU A 18 -4.90 -9.45 10.53
N PRO A 19 -3.57 -9.59 10.45
CA PRO A 19 -2.83 -9.44 9.20
C PRO A 19 -3.18 -10.47 8.14
N LEU A 20 -3.29 -10.02 6.89
CA LEU A 20 -3.44 -10.90 5.73
C LEU A 20 -2.10 -11.08 5.01
N SER A 21 -1.68 -12.32 4.76
CA SER A 21 -0.42 -12.61 4.07
C SER A 21 -0.59 -12.79 2.56
N GLY A 22 0.47 -12.52 1.79
CA GLY A 22 0.46 -12.75 0.34
C GLY A 22 0.15 -14.19 -0.05
N LEU A 23 0.52 -15.18 0.77
CA LEU A 23 0.17 -16.59 0.54
C LEU A 23 -1.33 -16.85 0.69
N GLN A 24 -2.01 -16.15 1.60
CA GLN A 24 -3.47 -16.24 1.74
C GLN A 24 -4.17 -15.56 0.56
N ILE A 25 -3.68 -14.39 0.15
CA ILE A 25 -4.23 -13.64 -1.00
C ILE A 25 -4.12 -14.45 -2.29
N GLU A 26 -3.04 -15.22 -2.48
CA GLU A 26 -2.87 -16.08 -3.65
C GLU A 26 -3.93 -17.18 -3.75
N GLN A 27 -4.50 -17.60 -2.61
CA GLN A 27 -5.55 -18.61 -2.55
C GLN A 27 -6.96 -18.03 -2.68
N MET A 28 -7.10 -16.71 -2.57
CA MET A 28 -8.38 -16.01 -2.66
C MET A 28 -8.70 -15.64 -4.10
N ASP A 29 -9.97 -15.76 -4.47
CA ASP A 29 -10.47 -15.13 -5.68
C ASP A 29 -10.66 -13.61 -5.50
N ASP A 30 -11.01 -12.91 -6.58
CA ASP A 30 -11.16 -11.45 -6.53
C ASP A 30 -12.37 -11.01 -5.70
N GLU A 31 -13.44 -11.80 -5.62
CA GLU A 31 -14.61 -11.45 -4.80
C GLU A 31 -14.33 -11.59 -3.30
N GLU A 32 -13.60 -12.65 -2.91
CA GLU A 32 -13.13 -12.86 -1.55
C GLU A 32 -12.15 -11.77 -1.17
N LEU A 33 -11.17 -11.47 -2.03
CA LEU A 33 -10.20 -10.41 -1.78
C LEU A 33 -10.88 -9.05 -1.67
N ALA A 34 -11.85 -8.73 -2.52
CA ALA A 34 -12.61 -7.48 -2.46
C ALA A 34 -13.33 -7.30 -1.11
N ARG A 35 -13.81 -8.38 -0.47
CA ARG A 35 -14.38 -8.30 0.88
C ARG A 35 -13.33 -8.17 1.96
N GLU A 36 -12.22 -8.90 1.83
CA GLU A 36 -11.14 -8.88 2.81
C GLU A 36 -10.42 -7.52 2.84
N VAL A 37 -10.21 -6.86 1.71
CA VAL A 37 -9.50 -5.57 1.70
C VAL A 37 -10.20 -4.46 2.48
N GLU A 38 -11.52 -4.55 2.69
CA GLU A 38 -12.29 -3.60 3.51
C GLU A 38 -12.08 -3.81 5.01
N GLN A 39 -11.67 -5.01 5.43
CA GLN A 39 -11.57 -5.39 6.83
C GLN A 39 -10.13 -5.43 7.34
N ARG A 40 -9.15 -5.40 6.42
CA ARG A 40 -7.74 -5.65 6.73
C ARG A 40 -6.93 -4.36 6.61
N THR A 41 -6.32 -3.97 7.72
CA THR A 41 -5.37 -2.85 7.76
C THR A 41 -3.96 -3.27 7.34
N VAL A 42 -3.57 -4.52 7.64
CA VAL A 42 -2.18 -4.97 7.49
C VAL A 42 -2.08 -6.11 6.48
N PHE A 43 -1.33 -5.87 5.42
CA PHE A 43 -0.95 -6.88 4.44
C PHE A 43 0.55 -7.18 4.53
N THR A 44 0.92 -8.46 4.58
CA THR A 44 2.32 -8.87 4.80
C THR A 44 2.86 -9.79 3.72
N LYS A 45 4.16 -9.66 3.43
CA LYS A 45 4.87 -10.51 2.46
C LYS A 45 4.21 -10.52 1.06
N LEU A 46 3.74 -9.36 0.61
CA LEU A 46 3.16 -9.21 -0.72
C LEU A 46 4.24 -9.18 -1.80
N THR A 47 3.97 -9.84 -2.93
CA THR A 47 4.71 -9.61 -4.17
C THR A 47 4.31 -8.26 -4.80
N PRO A 48 5.11 -7.68 -5.71
CA PRO A 48 4.74 -6.46 -6.42
C PRO A 48 3.37 -6.54 -7.10
N LEU A 49 3.06 -7.69 -7.72
CA LEU A 49 1.77 -7.92 -8.37
C LEU A 49 0.62 -7.97 -7.36
N GLN A 50 0.84 -8.58 -6.19
CA GLN A 50 -0.18 -8.63 -5.13
C GLN A 50 -0.48 -7.25 -4.54
N LYS A 51 0.51 -6.35 -4.46
CA LYS A 51 0.27 -4.95 -4.05
C LYS A 51 -0.70 -4.24 -5.00
N SER A 52 -0.43 -4.33 -6.31
CA SER A 52 -1.33 -3.80 -7.34
C SER A 52 -2.71 -4.45 -7.29
N ARG A 53 -2.80 -5.77 -7.05
CA ARG A 53 -4.09 -6.46 -6.91
C ARG A 53 -4.91 -5.93 -5.74
N VAL A 54 -4.32 -5.79 -4.55
CA VAL A 54 -5.00 -5.21 -3.37
C VAL A 54 -5.49 -3.80 -3.65
N LEU A 55 -4.64 -2.97 -4.27
CA LEU A 55 -5.00 -1.61 -4.67
C LEU A 55 -6.20 -1.59 -5.62
N LYS A 56 -6.20 -2.44 -6.66
CA LYS A 56 -7.30 -2.53 -7.62
C LYS A 56 -8.59 -3.02 -6.99
N MET A 57 -8.53 -3.90 -6.00
CA MET A 57 -9.72 -4.34 -5.26
C MET A 57 -10.34 -3.17 -4.48
N LEU A 58 -9.54 -2.39 -3.77
CA LEU A 58 -10.01 -1.18 -3.09
C LEU A 58 -10.62 -0.16 -4.07
N GLN A 59 -9.99 0.05 -5.23
CA GLN A 59 -10.55 0.89 -6.29
C GLN A 59 -11.87 0.34 -6.82
N SER A 60 -11.96 -0.98 -7.05
CA SER A 60 -13.17 -1.63 -7.55
C SER A 60 -14.34 -1.55 -6.56
N ASN A 61 -14.03 -1.44 -5.26
CA ASN A 61 -15.02 -1.20 -4.22
C ASN A 61 -15.50 0.27 -4.16
N GLY A 62 -14.98 1.14 -5.04
CA GLY A 62 -15.39 2.54 -5.17
C GLY A 62 -14.56 3.52 -4.34
N HIS A 63 -13.44 3.09 -3.76
CA HIS A 63 -12.54 3.99 -3.04
C HIS A 63 -11.59 4.70 -4.01
N THR A 64 -11.25 5.94 -3.70
CA THR A 64 -10.09 6.61 -4.30
C THR A 64 -8.84 6.22 -3.49
N VAL A 65 -7.87 5.61 -4.15
CA VAL A 65 -6.73 4.97 -3.48
C VAL A 65 -5.43 5.69 -3.82
N GLY A 66 -4.81 6.28 -2.79
CA GLY A 66 -3.44 6.76 -2.85
C GLY A 66 -2.44 5.67 -2.47
N PHE A 67 -1.29 5.64 -3.12
CA PHE A 67 -0.21 4.70 -2.79
C PHE A 67 1.09 5.43 -2.49
N LEU A 68 1.69 5.18 -1.32
CA LEU A 68 2.99 5.71 -0.94
C LEU A 68 4.05 4.62 -1.04
N GLY A 69 5.11 4.85 -1.81
CA GLY A 69 6.21 3.91 -1.96
C GLY A 69 7.50 4.57 -2.42
N ASP A 70 8.64 3.94 -2.12
CA ASP A 70 9.98 4.48 -2.40
C ASP A 70 10.86 3.54 -3.22
N GLY A 71 10.45 2.27 -3.38
CA GLY A 71 11.22 1.22 -4.01
C GLY A 71 10.77 0.81 -5.42
N ILE A 72 11.66 0.10 -6.12
CA ILE A 72 11.38 -0.49 -7.44
C ILE A 72 10.16 -1.43 -7.40
N ASN A 73 9.98 -2.15 -6.29
CA ASN A 73 8.87 -3.08 -6.10
C ASN A 73 7.51 -2.38 -5.99
N ASP A 74 7.50 -1.08 -5.76
CA ASP A 74 6.30 -0.27 -5.58
C ASP A 74 5.89 0.45 -6.86
N ALA A 75 6.78 0.54 -7.86
CA ALA A 75 6.52 1.22 -9.13
C ALA A 75 5.21 0.77 -9.83
N PRO A 76 4.86 -0.53 -9.88
CA PRO A 76 3.57 -0.93 -10.45
C PRO A 76 2.37 -0.42 -9.67
N ALA A 77 2.45 -0.42 -8.33
CA ALA A 77 1.37 0.03 -7.47
C ALA A 77 1.25 1.57 -7.46
N LEU A 78 2.37 2.28 -7.49
CA LEU A 78 2.41 3.74 -7.64
C LEU A 78 1.70 4.20 -8.92
N ARG A 79 1.92 3.48 -10.03
CA ARG A 79 1.33 3.81 -11.32
C ARG A 79 -0.14 3.41 -11.47
N ASP A 80 -0.56 2.36 -10.78
CA ASP A 80 -1.96 1.90 -10.79
C ASP A 80 -2.85 2.69 -9.81
N ALA A 81 -2.25 3.39 -8.84
CA ALA A 81 -2.96 4.23 -7.88
C ALA A 81 -3.70 5.40 -8.54
N ASP A 82 -4.73 5.90 -7.88
CA ASP A 82 -5.37 7.17 -8.29
C ASP A 82 -4.43 8.35 -8.04
N VAL A 83 -3.59 8.25 -6.99
CA VAL A 83 -2.49 9.17 -6.70
C VAL A 83 -1.29 8.38 -6.17
N GLY A 84 -0.20 8.33 -6.93
CA GLY A 84 1.08 7.78 -6.51
C GLY A 84 1.95 8.83 -5.81
N ILE A 85 2.46 8.50 -4.62
CA ILE A 85 3.31 9.38 -3.82
C ILE A 85 4.66 8.68 -3.58
N SER A 86 5.75 9.37 -3.87
CA SER A 86 7.11 8.91 -3.55
C SER A 86 7.84 9.97 -2.75
N VAL A 87 9.06 9.66 -2.31
CA VAL A 87 9.94 10.56 -1.57
C VAL A 87 11.17 10.89 -2.41
N ASP A 88 11.78 12.05 -2.20
CA ASP A 88 12.96 12.49 -2.96
C ASP A 88 14.15 11.51 -2.85
N THR A 89 14.26 10.84 -1.70
CA THR A 89 15.28 9.79 -1.49
C THR A 89 14.88 8.42 -2.05
N GLY A 90 13.73 8.32 -2.70
CA GLY A 90 13.25 7.09 -3.32
C GLY A 90 14.08 6.73 -4.55
N THR A 91 13.94 5.49 -5.00
CA THR A 91 14.58 5.02 -6.23
C THR A 91 14.10 5.82 -7.44
N ASP A 92 14.96 6.01 -8.45
CA ASP A 92 14.61 6.83 -9.63
C ASP A 92 13.32 6.34 -10.31
N ILE A 93 13.14 5.01 -10.40
CA ILE A 93 11.92 4.44 -10.98
C ILE A 93 10.67 4.69 -10.13
N ALA A 94 10.79 4.76 -8.79
CA ALA A 94 9.68 5.10 -7.92
C ALA A 94 9.30 6.57 -8.09
N LYS A 95 10.28 7.47 -8.25
CA LYS A 95 10.04 8.88 -8.53
C LYS A 95 9.41 9.11 -9.90
N GLU A 96 9.87 8.39 -10.93
CA GLU A 96 9.27 8.45 -12.27
C GLU A 96 7.84 7.89 -12.33
N SER A 97 7.50 6.97 -11.43
CA SER A 97 6.18 6.32 -11.39
C SER A 97 5.17 7.03 -10.49
N ALA A 98 5.59 8.03 -9.71
CA ALA A 98 4.74 8.75 -8.77
C ALA A 98 4.27 10.09 -9.36
N ASP A 99 3.06 10.50 -9.00
CA ASP A 99 2.49 11.79 -9.37
C ASP A 99 3.02 12.92 -8.48
N ILE A 100 3.33 12.60 -7.21
CA ILE A 100 3.82 13.54 -6.19
C ILE A 100 5.13 13.04 -5.61
N ILE A 101 6.11 13.93 -5.52
CA ILE A 101 7.39 13.68 -4.83
C ILE A 101 7.45 14.54 -3.57
N LEU A 102 7.47 13.89 -2.41
CA LEU A 102 7.71 14.54 -1.12
C LEU A 102 9.20 14.86 -0.99
N LEU A 103 9.51 16.16 -0.96
CA LEU A 103 10.88 16.67 -0.82
C LEU A 103 11.44 16.46 0.60
N GLU A 104 10.56 16.35 1.59
CA GLU A 104 10.91 16.06 2.98
C GLU A 104 10.39 14.69 3.41
N LYS A 105 11.12 14.01 4.30
CA LYS A 105 10.70 12.72 4.89
C LYS A 105 9.68 12.93 6.00
N ASN A 106 8.61 13.67 5.73
CA ASN A 106 7.56 13.91 6.70
C ASN A 106 6.18 13.89 6.03
N LEU A 107 5.30 13.02 6.55
CA LEU A 107 3.90 12.94 6.12
C LEU A 107 3.07 14.14 6.56
N MET A 108 3.52 14.93 7.54
CA MET A 108 2.82 16.16 7.95
C MET A 108 2.71 17.21 6.83
N VAL A 109 3.51 17.09 5.76
CA VAL A 109 3.42 17.97 4.59
C VAL A 109 2.10 17.78 3.82
N LEU A 110 1.38 16.67 4.04
CA LEU A 110 0.06 16.42 3.43
C LEU A 110 -1.12 17.01 4.23
N GLU A 111 -0.89 17.56 5.43
CA GLU A 111 -1.95 18.13 6.29
C GLU A 111 -2.18 19.64 6.07
N GLU A 112 -1.38 20.31 5.24
CA GLU A 112 -1.51 21.75 4.91
C GLU A 112 -2.21 22.04 3.58
#